data_AF-A0A7W8K5K5-F1
#
_entry.id   AF-A0A7W8K5K5-F1
#
_cell.length_a   1.000
_cell.length_b   1.000
_cell.length_c   1.000
_cell.angle_alpha   90.00
_cell.angle_beta   90.00
_cell.angle_gamma   90.00
#
_symmetry.space_group_name_H-M   'P 1'
#
loop_
_entity.id
_entity.type
_entity.pdbx_description
1 polymer ?
#
loop_
_entity_poly.entity_id
_entity_poly.type
_entity_poly.pdbx_seq_one_letter_code
_entity_poly.pdbx_strand_id
1 'polypeptide(L)'
;MLWLALALPLVAHARQAPAPEEAQSMYLTQDFEPSDASHAMYALRTPPVRDEALGAWHVLLAFPETPGKIAMETYTTDLKLSQAKFVHLRKWYYENGQVFKTARLDAQGKELAGGELFYESGQLKQRETPLPNGRLVESFHENGQLMSRIVYRGQKIADGVYVSYGANGKVSSRAHLKDGQMHGLSEVFHTNGQLYQRVRFVHDKREGEFVDYAPDGSLRARTVFVHGQPEGWSFESHDNGQVSQKVLYHHGEVLSMQKWAPDGKPVIAWQRDVQGREQGDVTEWYENGVRASVIPFVDGQRHGLMQIWYSDGSLQQIVPYEHDQKQGVERRWDKSGKQTMAQAWQDGQPVPLNP
;
A
#
# COMPACT_ATOMS: atom_id res chain seq x y z
N MET A 1 25.18 -23.04 -93.21
CA MET A 1 25.87 -24.14 -92.50
C MET A 1 26.52 -23.58 -91.25
N LEU A 2 25.86 -23.72 -90.09
CA LEU A 2 26.45 -23.47 -88.77
C LEU A 2 26.07 -24.68 -87.91
N TRP A 3 27.07 -25.40 -87.41
CA TRP A 3 26.89 -26.55 -86.52
C TRP A 3 26.85 -26.07 -85.06
N LEU A 4 25.77 -26.41 -84.36
CA LEU A 4 25.65 -26.32 -82.91
C LEU A 4 26.46 -27.47 -82.26
N ALA A 5 27.26 -27.15 -81.25
CA ALA A 5 27.81 -28.11 -80.31
C ALA A 5 27.12 -27.93 -78.94
N LEU A 6 26.41 -28.98 -78.49
CA LEU A 6 25.86 -29.08 -77.14
C LEU A 6 26.99 -29.23 -76.11
N ALA A 7 27.00 -28.37 -75.09
CA ALA A 7 27.78 -28.56 -73.88
C ALA A 7 26.85 -29.11 -72.77
N LEU A 8 27.18 -30.28 -72.24
CA LEU A 8 26.59 -30.87 -71.03
C LEU A 8 27.10 -30.13 -69.79
N PRO A 9 26.27 -29.85 -68.77
CA PRO A 9 26.75 -29.29 -67.52
C PRO A 9 27.42 -30.37 -66.66
N LEU A 10 28.60 -30.06 -66.12
CA LEU A 10 29.22 -30.81 -65.03
C LEU A 10 28.33 -30.70 -63.78
N VAL A 11 27.90 -31.85 -63.26
CA VAL A 11 27.27 -31.96 -61.94
C VAL A 11 28.33 -31.71 -60.87
N ALA A 12 28.41 -30.47 -60.40
CA ALA A 12 29.12 -30.16 -59.16
C ALA A 12 28.34 -30.80 -58.01
N HIS A 13 28.94 -31.82 -57.37
CA HIS A 13 28.46 -32.33 -56.09
C HIS A 13 28.63 -31.21 -55.06
N ALA A 14 27.59 -30.42 -54.84
CA ALA A 14 27.48 -29.59 -53.66
C ALA A 14 27.51 -30.52 -52.45
N ARG A 15 28.58 -30.45 -51.64
CA ARG A 15 28.58 -31.04 -50.30
C ARG A 15 27.39 -30.43 -49.56
N GLN A 16 26.40 -31.26 -49.25
CA GLN A 16 25.40 -30.92 -48.25
C GLN A 16 26.14 -30.47 -46.99
N ALA A 17 25.80 -29.29 -46.48
CA ALA A 17 26.18 -28.91 -45.13
C ALA A 17 25.69 -30.03 -44.18
N PRO A 18 26.51 -30.48 -43.21
CA PRO A 18 26.03 -31.47 -42.26
C PRO A 18 24.82 -30.89 -41.53
N ALA A 19 23.76 -31.70 -41.42
CA ALA A 19 22.65 -31.43 -40.52
C ALA A 19 23.21 -31.20 -39.11
N PRO A 20 22.61 -30.33 -38.29
CA PRO A 20 23.12 -30.07 -36.95
C PRO A 20 23.11 -31.39 -36.18
N GLU A 21 24.31 -31.91 -35.88
CA GLU A 21 24.47 -32.92 -34.83
C GLU A 21 23.75 -32.40 -33.60
N GLU A 22 22.87 -33.23 -33.03
CA GLU A 22 22.29 -32.99 -31.72
C GLU A 22 23.45 -32.84 -30.73
N ALA A 23 23.89 -31.60 -30.48
CA ALA A 23 24.83 -31.30 -29.43
C ALA A 23 24.24 -31.89 -28.15
N GLN A 24 24.90 -32.93 -27.61
CA GLN A 24 24.43 -33.63 -26.41
C GLN A 24 24.17 -32.59 -25.33
N SER A 25 22.90 -32.41 -24.99
CA SER A 25 22.49 -31.40 -24.03
C SER A 25 22.98 -31.83 -22.65
N MET A 26 23.77 -30.98 -21.99
CA MET A 26 24.19 -31.21 -20.61
C MET A 26 23.22 -30.50 -19.68
N TYR A 27 22.55 -31.26 -18.83
CA TYR A 27 21.66 -30.72 -17.80
C TYR A 27 22.48 -30.37 -16.55
N LEU A 28 22.13 -29.26 -15.91
CA LEU A 28 22.87 -28.68 -14.80
C LEU A 28 21.92 -28.27 -13.68
N THR A 29 22.33 -28.50 -12.44
CA THR A 29 21.64 -28.00 -11.23
C THR A 29 21.80 -26.49 -11.07
N GLN A 30 21.19 -25.91 -10.02
CA GLN A 30 21.38 -24.51 -9.63
C GLN A 30 22.85 -24.15 -9.34
N ASP A 31 23.64 -25.12 -8.88
CA ASP A 31 25.07 -24.98 -8.57
C ASP A 31 25.98 -25.34 -9.77
N PHE A 32 25.38 -25.52 -10.96
CA PHE A 32 26.06 -25.85 -12.20
C PHE A 32 26.79 -27.20 -12.22
N GLU A 33 26.39 -28.13 -11.34
CA GLU A 33 26.83 -29.52 -11.39
C GLU A 33 25.99 -30.32 -12.39
N PRO A 34 26.56 -31.29 -13.12
CA PRO A 34 25.81 -32.13 -14.05
C PRO A 34 24.65 -32.87 -13.37
N SER A 35 23.50 -32.94 -14.03
CA SER A 35 22.29 -33.62 -13.55
C SER A 35 21.57 -34.38 -14.66
N ASP A 36 20.46 -35.04 -14.32
CA ASP A 36 19.43 -35.42 -15.29
C ASP A 36 18.47 -34.26 -15.57
N ALA A 37 17.56 -34.44 -16.55
CA ALA A 37 16.60 -33.42 -16.95
C ALA A 37 15.55 -33.08 -15.87
N SER A 38 15.20 -34.04 -14.99
CA SER A 38 14.17 -33.85 -13.95
C SER A 38 14.63 -33.01 -12.77
N HIS A 39 15.95 -32.89 -12.57
CA HIS A 39 16.56 -32.08 -11.51
C HIS A 39 17.35 -30.88 -12.05
N ALA A 40 17.26 -30.62 -13.36
CA ALA A 40 18.01 -29.55 -13.99
C ALA A 40 17.36 -28.19 -13.71
N MET A 41 18.18 -27.19 -13.39
CA MET A 41 17.80 -25.78 -13.44
C MET A 41 18.16 -25.17 -14.80
N TYR A 42 19.21 -25.71 -15.44
CA TYR A 42 19.73 -25.21 -16.72
C TYR A 42 20.04 -26.36 -17.67
N ALA A 43 20.02 -26.06 -18.97
CA ALA A 43 20.53 -26.96 -20.01
C ALA A 43 21.58 -26.22 -20.86
N LEU A 44 22.80 -26.75 -20.92
CA LEU A 44 23.80 -26.32 -21.87
C LEU A 44 23.58 -27.08 -23.19
N ARG A 45 22.98 -26.39 -24.16
CA ARG A 45 22.63 -26.96 -25.48
C ARG A 45 23.53 -26.45 -26.60
N THR A 46 24.25 -25.36 -26.36
CA THR A 46 25.17 -24.76 -27.32
C THR A 46 26.57 -24.73 -26.71
N PRO A 47 27.61 -25.19 -27.41
CA PRO A 47 28.98 -25.15 -26.90
C PRO A 47 29.38 -23.70 -26.55
N PRO A 48 30.01 -23.47 -25.38
CA PRO A 48 30.56 -22.16 -25.05
C PRO A 48 31.59 -21.69 -26.08
N VAL A 49 31.59 -20.39 -26.36
CA VAL A 49 32.49 -19.78 -27.35
C VAL A 49 33.53 -18.93 -26.64
N ARG A 50 34.81 -19.08 -27.00
CA ARG A 50 35.88 -18.27 -26.41
C ARG A 50 35.83 -16.84 -26.95
N ASP A 51 35.73 -15.87 -26.05
CA ASP A 51 35.92 -14.46 -26.34
C ASP A 51 37.36 -14.06 -25.97
N GLU A 52 38.20 -13.82 -26.98
CA GLU A 52 39.61 -13.50 -26.78
C GLU A 52 39.81 -12.08 -26.22
N ALA A 53 38.92 -11.14 -26.52
CA ALA A 53 39.02 -9.78 -26.01
C ALA A 53 38.74 -9.72 -24.51
N LEU A 54 37.81 -10.56 -24.05
CA LEU A 54 37.47 -10.69 -22.63
C LEU A 54 38.28 -11.77 -21.90
N GLY A 55 39.06 -12.59 -22.62
CA GLY A 55 39.82 -13.70 -22.06
C GLY A 55 38.94 -14.73 -21.34
N ALA A 56 37.70 -14.90 -21.77
CA ALA A 56 36.68 -15.68 -21.07
C ALA A 56 35.78 -16.44 -22.05
N TRP A 57 35.11 -17.50 -21.58
CA TRP A 57 34.14 -18.26 -22.35
C TRP A 57 32.76 -17.62 -22.24
N HIS A 58 32.15 -17.29 -23.36
CA HIS A 58 30.74 -16.90 -23.44
C HIS A 58 29.87 -18.15 -23.34
N VAL A 59 28.96 -18.16 -22.36
CA VAL A 59 28.14 -19.31 -22.00
C VAL A 59 26.67 -18.91 -22.08
N LEU A 60 25.89 -19.71 -22.82
CA LEU A 60 24.43 -19.60 -22.91
C LEU A 60 23.79 -20.85 -22.29
N LEU A 61 23.09 -20.65 -21.18
CA LEU A 61 22.33 -21.70 -20.51
C LEU A 61 20.85 -21.54 -20.84
N ALA A 62 20.23 -22.60 -21.33
CA ALA A 62 18.81 -22.63 -21.68
C ALA A 62 17.95 -23.10 -20.50
N PHE A 63 16.65 -22.79 -20.57
CA PHE A 63 15.66 -23.46 -19.75
C PHE A 63 15.63 -24.97 -20.10
N PRO A 64 15.57 -25.87 -19.10
CA PRO A 64 15.55 -27.30 -19.36
C PRO A 64 14.35 -27.75 -20.19
N GLU A 65 13.16 -27.24 -19.85
CA GLU A 65 11.87 -27.68 -20.40
C GLU A 65 11.46 -26.96 -21.69
N THR A 66 12.09 -25.83 -22.01
CA THR A 66 11.79 -25.00 -23.18
C THR A 66 13.03 -24.82 -24.08
N PRO A 67 13.36 -25.83 -24.92
CA PRO A 67 14.50 -25.76 -25.82
C PRO A 67 14.51 -24.50 -26.70
N GLY A 68 15.67 -23.87 -26.83
CA GLY A 68 15.85 -22.62 -27.59
C GLY A 68 15.54 -21.34 -26.80
N LYS A 69 15.04 -21.43 -25.57
CA LYS A 69 14.89 -20.29 -24.66
C LYS A 69 16.08 -20.22 -23.70
N ILE A 70 16.81 -19.10 -23.77
CA ILE A 70 17.94 -18.84 -22.87
C ILE A 70 17.39 -18.46 -21.49
N ALA A 71 17.92 -19.08 -20.45
CA ALA A 71 17.67 -18.76 -19.05
C ALA A 71 18.76 -17.85 -18.47
N MET A 72 20.02 -18.07 -18.87
CA MET A 72 21.16 -17.25 -18.45
C MET A 72 22.19 -17.07 -19.56
N GLU A 73 22.67 -15.84 -19.73
CA GLU A 73 23.84 -15.48 -20.53
C GLU A 73 24.94 -14.99 -19.58
N THR A 74 26.15 -15.52 -19.69
CA THR A 74 27.26 -15.14 -18.80
C THR A 74 28.62 -15.38 -19.45
N TYR A 75 29.69 -14.88 -18.82
CA TYR A 75 31.06 -15.27 -19.15
C TYR A 75 31.71 -16.03 -18.01
N THR A 76 32.54 -17.03 -18.32
CA THR A 76 33.26 -17.84 -17.33
C THR A 76 34.75 -18.00 -17.64
N THR A 77 35.56 -18.20 -16.61
CA THR A 77 37.01 -18.43 -16.77
C THR A 77 37.37 -19.83 -17.27
N ASP A 78 36.45 -20.79 -17.13
CA ASP A 78 36.63 -22.20 -17.48
C ASP A 78 35.30 -22.81 -17.97
N LEU A 79 35.38 -23.96 -18.64
CA LEU A 79 34.25 -24.74 -19.14
C LEU A 79 33.59 -25.60 -18.05
N LYS A 80 34.32 -25.94 -16.97
CA LYS A 80 33.72 -26.63 -15.81
C LYS A 80 32.98 -25.63 -14.92
N LEU A 81 31.72 -25.39 -15.24
CA LEU A 81 30.92 -24.30 -14.68
C LEU A 81 30.76 -24.34 -13.15
N SER A 82 30.70 -25.52 -12.52
CA SER A 82 30.61 -25.63 -11.05
C SER A 82 31.87 -25.16 -10.31
N GLN A 83 33.00 -25.04 -11.01
CA GLN A 83 34.28 -24.58 -10.46
C GLN A 83 34.76 -23.27 -11.08
N ALA A 84 34.12 -22.83 -12.17
CA ALA A 84 34.51 -21.64 -12.90
C ALA A 84 34.12 -20.37 -12.15
N LYS A 85 34.94 -19.33 -12.29
CA LYS A 85 34.54 -17.98 -11.89
C LYS A 85 33.73 -17.38 -13.01
N PHE A 86 32.60 -16.80 -12.66
CA PHE A 86 31.77 -16.04 -13.59
C PHE A 86 32.25 -14.59 -13.59
N VAL A 87 32.41 -13.97 -14.75
CA VAL A 87 33.08 -12.67 -14.88
C VAL A 87 32.34 -11.76 -15.87
N HIS A 88 32.68 -10.47 -15.89
CA HIS A 88 32.21 -9.44 -16.83
C HIS A 88 30.72 -9.09 -16.77
N LEU A 89 29.86 -10.00 -17.22
CA LEU A 89 28.43 -9.78 -17.38
C LEU A 89 27.69 -11.08 -17.07
N ARG A 90 26.52 -10.91 -16.45
CA ARG A 90 25.52 -11.94 -16.35
C ARG A 90 24.15 -11.34 -16.63
N LYS A 91 23.38 -12.01 -17.49
CA LYS A 91 21.97 -11.72 -17.73
C LYS A 91 21.14 -12.95 -17.40
N TRP A 92 20.04 -12.74 -16.70
CA TRP A 92 18.99 -13.74 -16.51
C TRP A 92 17.81 -13.36 -17.38
N TYR A 93 17.07 -14.35 -17.84
CA TYR A 93 15.96 -14.17 -18.77
C TYR A 93 14.68 -14.79 -18.21
N TYR A 94 13.55 -14.27 -18.66
CA TYR A 94 12.25 -14.92 -18.57
C TYR A 94 12.11 -15.98 -19.67
N GLU A 95 11.22 -16.95 -19.50
CA GLU A 95 10.96 -17.98 -20.52
C GLU A 95 10.44 -17.39 -21.84
N ASN A 96 9.80 -16.22 -21.80
CA ASN A 96 9.39 -15.51 -23.01
C ASN A 96 10.58 -14.97 -23.83
N GLY A 97 11.79 -14.98 -23.28
CA GLY A 97 13.04 -14.53 -23.89
C GLY A 97 13.45 -13.09 -23.56
N GLN A 98 12.65 -12.36 -22.78
CA GLN A 98 13.03 -11.04 -22.28
C GLN A 98 14.04 -11.14 -21.14
N VAL A 99 14.91 -10.14 -21.02
CA VAL A 99 15.85 -10.07 -19.89
C VAL A 99 15.04 -9.83 -18.61
N PHE A 100 15.40 -10.52 -17.54
CA PHE A 100 14.86 -10.34 -16.19
C PHE A 100 15.78 -9.46 -15.34
N LYS A 101 17.08 -9.76 -15.36
CA LYS A 101 18.10 -9.05 -14.57
C LYS A 101 19.41 -8.96 -15.35
N THR A 102 20.13 -7.85 -15.18
CA THR A 102 21.53 -7.72 -15.58
C THR A 102 22.41 -7.42 -14.36
N ALA A 103 23.59 -8.01 -14.35
CA ALA A 103 24.62 -7.77 -13.34
C ALA A 103 26.01 -7.73 -13.98
N ARG A 104 26.90 -6.91 -13.41
CA ARG A 104 28.32 -6.89 -13.78
C ARG A 104 29.11 -7.67 -12.73
N LEU A 105 30.14 -8.39 -13.15
CA LEU A 105 31.00 -9.15 -12.26
C LEU A 105 32.45 -8.72 -12.45
N ASP A 106 33.20 -8.63 -11.36
CA ASP A 106 34.63 -8.42 -11.42
C ASP A 106 35.40 -9.69 -11.85
N ALA A 107 36.72 -9.60 -11.96
CA ALA A 107 37.58 -10.71 -12.36
C ALA A 107 37.63 -11.86 -11.33
N GLN A 108 37.17 -11.62 -10.10
CA GLN A 108 37.07 -12.60 -9.03
C GLN A 108 35.69 -13.27 -9.01
N GLY A 109 34.76 -12.77 -9.81
CA GLY A 109 33.38 -13.20 -9.91
C GLY A 109 32.47 -12.69 -8.82
N LYS A 110 32.86 -11.60 -8.17
CA LYS A 110 31.98 -10.85 -7.27
C LYS A 110 31.11 -9.91 -8.10
N GLU A 111 29.82 -9.90 -7.79
CA GLU A 111 28.86 -8.96 -8.38
C GLU A 111 29.25 -7.52 -7.98
N LEU A 112 29.45 -6.68 -8.99
CA LEU A 112 29.69 -5.25 -8.84
C LEU A 112 28.37 -4.55 -8.49
N ALA A 113 28.45 -3.48 -7.71
CA ALA A 113 27.28 -2.68 -7.37
C ALA A 113 26.58 -2.12 -8.62
N GLY A 114 25.27 -1.98 -8.54
CA GLY A 114 24.43 -1.58 -9.66
C GLY A 114 23.64 -2.74 -10.27
N GLY A 115 23.18 -2.54 -11.50
CA GLY A 115 22.42 -3.53 -12.26
C GLY A 115 21.03 -3.05 -12.62
N GLU A 116 20.36 -3.81 -13.47
CA GLU A 116 19.03 -3.49 -13.97
C GLU A 116 18.11 -4.70 -13.80
N LEU A 117 16.86 -4.42 -13.43
CA LEU A 117 15.76 -5.37 -13.40
C LEU A 117 14.73 -4.93 -14.43
N PHE A 118 14.08 -5.89 -15.06
CA PHE A 118 13.12 -5.68 -16.13
C PHE A 118 11.82 -6.41 -15.81
N TYR A 119 10.73 -5.94 -16.39
CA TYR A 119 9.44 -6.63 -16.44
C TYR A 119 9.46 -7.72 -17.51
N GLU A 120 8.51 -8.65 -17.45
CA GLU A 120 8.31 -9.64 -18.52
C GLU A 120 7.98 -9.02 -19.87
N SER A 121 7.45 -7.79 -19.90
CA SER A 121 7.26 -6.99 -21.11
C SER A 121 8.57 -6.48 -21.73
N GLY A 122 9.71 -6.67 -21.07
CA GLY A 122 11.02 -6.17 -21.47
C GLY A 122 11.28 -4.71 -21.05
N GLN A 123 10.29 -4.06 -20.43
CA GLN A 123 10.44 -2.69 -19.93
C GLN A 123 11.30 -2.66 -18.67
N LEU A 124 12.09 -1.59 -18.50
CA LEU A 124 12.93 -1.42 -17.32
C LEU A 124 12.03 -1.29 -16.08
N LYS A 125 12.30 -2.09 -15.06
CA LYS A 125 11.59 -2.09 -13.78
C LYS A 125 12.37 -1.32 -12.72
N GLN A 126 13.67 -1.53 -12.68
CA GLN A 126 14.54 -0.90 -11.70
C GLN A 126 15.96 -0.76 -12.24
N ARG A 127 16.63 0.34 -11.90
CA ARG A 127 18.05 0.54 -12.13
C ARG A 127 18.73 0.95 -10.84
N GLU A 128 19.82 0.27 -10.53
CA GLU A 128 20.73 0.67 -9.47
C GLU A 128 22.00 1.28 -10.06
N THR A 129 22.33 2.49 -9.63
CA THR A 129 23.54 3.21 -10.04
C THR A 129 24.43 3.46 -8.82
N PRO A 130 25.66 2.93 -8.78
CA PRO A 130 26.62 3.22 -7.72
C PRO A 130 26.94 4.71 -7.65
N LEU A 131 27.03 5.26 -6.43
CA LEU A 131 27.46 6.63 -6.16
C LEU A 131 28.70 6.61 -5.24
N PRO A 132 29.54 7.66 -5.23
CA PRO A 132 30.75 7.68 -4.37
C PRO A 132 30.50 7.37 -2.90
N ASN A 133 29.35 7.77 -2.36
CA ASN A 133 28.96 7.59 -0.96
C ASN A 133 27.68 6.76 -0.79
N GLY A 134 27.34 5.90 -1.76
CA GLY A 134 26.05 5.23 -1.73
C GLY A 134 25.61 4.61 -3.04
N ARG A 135 24.29 4.56 -3.25
CA ARG A 135 23.68 4.13 -4.51
C ARG A 135 22.40 4.88 -4.77
N LEU A 136 22.10 5.08 -6.05
CA LEU A 136 20.82 5.57 -6.53
C LEU A 136 20.00 4.39 -7.02
N VAL A 137 18.78 4.26 -6.53
CA VAL A 137 17.81 3.29 -7.01
C VAL A 137 16.68 4.05 -7.70
N GLU A 138 16.53 3.81 -8.99
CA GLU A 138 15.42 4.33 -9.79
C GLU A 138 14.47 3.17 -10.09
N SER A 139 13.20 3.34 -9.74
CA SER A 139 12.14 2.37 -10.07
C SER A 139 11.23 2.97 -11.12
N PHE A 140 10.69 2.15 -12.01
CA PHE A 140 9.87 2.56 -13.14
C PHE A 140 8.56 1.79 -13.15
N HIS A 141 7.50 2.42 -13.64
CA HIS A 141 6.25 1.75 -14.00
C HIS A 141 6.47 0.92 -15.27
N GLU A 142 5.61 -0.06 -15.50
CA GLU A 142 5.71 -0.93 -16.68
C GLU A 142 5.53 -0.17 -18.01
N ASN A 143 4.90 1.01 -17.99
CA ASN A 143 4.84 1.90 -19.15
C ASN A 143 6.11 2.74 -19.40
N GLY A 144 7.19 2.46 -18.65
CA GLY A 144 8.49 3.13 -18.75
C GLY A 144 8.59 4.46 -18.01
N GLN A 145 7.51 4.95 -17.39
CA GLN A 145 7.57 6.19 -16.62
C GLN A 145 8.29 5.98 -15.28
N LEU A 146 9.08 6.97 -14.86
CA LEU A 146 9.73 6.94 -13.55
C LEU A 146 8.66 6.82 -12.46
N MET A 147 8.86 5.90 -11.51
CA MET A 147 7.99 5.70 -10.35
C MET A 147 8.60 6.38 -9.13
N SER A 148 9.89 6.22 -8.88
CA SER A 148 10.58 6.84 -7.75
C SER A 148 12.09 6.87 -7.95
N ARG A 149 12.74 7.76 -7.22
CA ARG A 149 14.20 7.86 -7.15
C ARG A 149 14.62 7.93 -5.69
N ILE A 150 15.41 6.96 -5.24
CA ILE A 150 15.84 6.86 -3.85
C ILE A 150 17.37 6.80 -3.78
N VAL A 151 17.96 7.70 -2.99
CA VAL A 151 19.40 7.67 -2.68
C VAL A 151 19.60 6.93 -1.37
N TYR A 152 20.50 5.95 -1.37
CA TYR A 152 20.94 5.26 -0.17
C TYR A 152 22.37 5.69 0.18
N ARG A 153 22.66 5.91 1.46
CA ARG A 153 24.02 6.05 2.02
C ARG A 153 24.29 4.83 2.91
N GLY A 154 25.17 3.94 2.46
CA GLY A 154 25.30 2.60 3.05
C GLY A 154 24.00 1.81 2.88
N GLN A 155 23.46 1.29 3.99
CA GLN A 155 22.18 0.55 4.00
C GLN A 155 20.96 1.44 4.27
N LYS A 156 21.15 2.73 4.59
CA LYS A 156 20.05 3.65 4.95
C LYS A 156 19.66 4.53 3.78
N ILE A 157 18.39 4.91 3.72
CA ILE A 157 17.89 5.96 2.84
C ILE A 157 18.52 7.28 3.29
N ALA A 158 18.99 8.10 2.34
CA ALA A 158 19.62 9.38 2.64
C ALA A 158 18.59 10.40 3.15
N ASP A 159 19.03 11.45 3.81
CA ASP A 159 18.15 12.56 4.15
C ASP A 159 17.74 13.34 2.89
N GLY A 160 16.49 13.79 2.85
CA GLY A 160 15.99 14.62 1.76
C GLY A 160 14.50 14.48 1.47
N VAL A 161 14.10 15.06 0.34
CA VAL A 161 12.73 14.96 -0.18
C VAL A 161 12.65 13.83 -1.18
N TYR A 162 11.77 12.88 -0.91
CA TYR A 162 11.49 11.75 -1.77
C TYR A 162 10.20 12.00 -2.52
N VAL A 163 10.25 11.87 -3.84
CA VAL A 163 9.11 12.08 -4.73
C VAL A 163 8.82 10.77 -5.45
N SER A 164 7.57 10.35 -5.40
CA SER A 164 7.03 9.27 -6.20
C SER A 164 6.08 9.82 -7.25
N TYR A 165 6.02 9.14 -8.39
CA TYR A 165 5.20 9.50 -9.53
C TYR A 165 4.25 8.33 -9.84
N GLY A 166 3.05 8.63 -10.31
CA GLY A 166 2.11 7.62 -10.81
C GLY A 166 2.45 7.18 -12.23
N ALA A 167 1.78 6.13 -12.71
CA ALA A 167 1.89 5.64 -14.09
C ALA A 167 1.30 6.61 -15.14
N ASN A 168 0.90 7.81 -14.75
CA ASN A 168 0.55 8.90 -15.65
C ASN A 168 1.63 10.01 -15.68
N GLY A 169 2.75 9.82 -14.98
CA GLY A 169 3.88 10.73 -14.91
C GLY A 169 3.68 11.91 -13.95
N LYS A 170 2.49 12.04 -13.34
CA LYS A 170 2.21 13.05 -12.32
C LYS A 170 2.77 12.60 -10.98
N VAL A 171 3.12 13.56 -10.12
CA VAL A 171 3.52 13.28 -8.74
C VAL A 171 2.36 12.56 -8.03
N SER A 172 2.65 11.40 -7.44
CA SER A 172 1.69 10.65 -6.62
C SER A 172 1.90 10.91 -5.13
N SER A 173 3.15 11.12 -4.70
CA SER A 173 3.46 11.52 -3.33
C SER A 173 4.81 12.21 -3.22
N ARG A 174 4.99 12.99 -2.15
CA ARG A 174 6.29 13.47 -1.72
C ARG A 174 6.38 13.52 -0.20
N ALA A 175 7.53 13.12 0.35
CA ALA A 175 7.77 13.08 1.78
C ALA A 175 9.21 13.47 2.13
N HIS A 176 9.38 14.08 3.29
CA HIS A 176 10.70 14.43 3.83
C HIS A 176 11.18 13.34 4.78
N LEU A 177 12.39 12.83 4.55
CA LEU A 177 13.08 11.91 5.45
C LEU A 177 14.31 12.56 6.06
N LYS A 178 14.54 12.28 7.33
CA LYS A 178 15.73 12.66 8.10
C LYS A 178 16.11 11.54 9.06
N ASP A 179 17.37 11.12 9.06
CA ASP A 179 17.91 10.05 9.89
C ASP A 179 17.16 8.71 9.73
N GLY A 180 16.60 8.47 8.54
CA GLY A 180 15.78 7.30 8.23
C GLY A 180 14.32 7.38 8.71
N GLN A 181 13.87 8.52 9.23
CA GLN A 181 12.52 8.76 9.74
C GLN A 181 11.81 9.83 8.91
N MET A 182 10.48 9.79 8.84
CA MET A 182 9.69 10.90 8.31
C MET A 182 9.84 12.14 9.20
N HIS A 183 10.25 13.25 8.60
CA HIS A 183 10.47 14.51 9.31
C HIS A 183 10.26 15.69 8.37
N GLY A 184 9.12 16.37 8.48
CA GLY A 184 8.69 17.44 7.60
C GLY A 184 7.36 17.16 6.94
N LEU A 185 7.11 17.79 5.79
CA LEU A 185 5.83 17.69 5.09
C LEU A 185 5.73 16.38 4.30
N SER A 186 4.58 15.72 4.39
CA SER A 186 4.19 14.59 3.56
C SER A 186 2.90 14.95 2.83
N GLU A 187 2.91 14.78 1.51
CA GLU A 187 1.78 15.05 0.63
C GLU A 187 1.55 13.87 -0.29
N VAL A 188 0.28 13.52 -0.47
CA VAL A 188 -0.18 12.51 -1.42
C VAL A 188 -1.17 13.18 -2.36
N PHE A 189 -1.16 12.79 -3.63
CA PHE A 189 -1.97 13.41 -4.67
C PHE A 189 -2.87 12.37 -5.34
N HIS A 190 -4.07 12.80 -5.73
CA HIS A 190 -4.97 12.05 -6.60
C HIS A 190 -4.35 11.84 -7.98
N THR A 191 -4.86 10.87 -8.74
CA THR A 191 -4.39 10.61 -10.12
C THR A 191 -4.60 11.81 -11.05
N ASN A 192 -5.56 12.69 -10.75
CA ASN A 192 -5.76 13.94 -11.49
C ASN A 192 -4.68 15.01 -11.18
N GLY A 193 -3.88 14.81 -10.13
CA GLY A 193 -2.80 15.71 -9.66
C GLY A 193 -3.23 16.67 -8.54
N GLN A 194 -4.49 16.63 -8.11
CA GLN A 194 -4.95 17.41 -6.96
C GLN A 194 -4.46 16.80 -5.65
N LEU A 195 -4.32 17.63 -4.61
CA LEU A 195 -3.90 17.18 -3.28
C LEU A 195 -4.95 16.20 -2.74
N TYR A 196 -4.52 15.00 -2.36
CA TYR A 196 -5.35 14.00 -1.69
C TYR A 196 -5.19 14.10 -0.18
N GLN A 197 -3.95 14.18 0.30
CA GLN A 197 -3.67 14.18 1.71
C GLN A 197 -2.43 15.02 2.03
N ARG A 198 -2.46 15.69 3.17
CA ARG A 198 -1.33 16.46 3.68
C ARG A 198 -1.19 16.28 5.18
N VAL A 199 0.03 16.02 5.64
CA VAL A 199 0.37 15.93 7.06
C VAL A 199 1.83 16.28 7.27
N ARG A 200 2.18 16.83 8.43
CA ARG A 200 3.58 17.04 8.83
C ARG A 200 3.98 15.98 9.86
N PHE A 201 5.23 15.55 9.78
CA PHE A 201 5.85 14.60 10.70
C PHE A 201 7.02 15.23 11.45
N VAL A 202 7.23 14.78 12.67
CA VAL A 202 8.43 15.01 13.47
C VAL A 202 8.85 13.66 14.07
N HIS A 203 9.95 13.09 13.55
CA HIS A 203 10.47 11.78 14.00
C HIS A 203 9.41 10.67 13.93
N ASP A 204 8.84 10.47 12.74
CA ASP A 204 7.76 9.52 12.43
C ASP A 204 6.41 9.78 13.11
N LYS A 205 6.31 10.77 14.00
CA LYS A 205 5.05 11.16 14.65
C LYS A 205 4.36 12.28 13.86
N ARG A 206 3.04 12.17 13.67
CA ARG A 206 2.25 13.25 13.06
C ARG A 206 2.27 14.48 13.96
N GLU A 207 2.38 15.64 13.35
CA GLU A 207 2.48 16.93 14.03
C GLU A 207 1.76 18.00 13.20
N GLY A 208 0.89 18.78 13.85
CA GLY A 208 0.06 19.78 13.21
C GLY A 208 -1.12 19.19 12.44
N GLU A 209 -1.59 19.91 11.42
CA GLU A 209 -2.78 19.53 10.67
C GLU A 209 -2.54 18.34 9.75
N PHE A 210 -3.37 17.32 9.93
CA PHE A 210 -3.71 16.31 8.93
C PHE A 210 -4.96 16.76 8.17
N VAL A 211 -4.90 16.70 6.84
CA VAL A 211 -5.99 17.09 5.97
C VAL A 211 -6.14 16.08 4.85
N ASP A 212 -7.38 15.66 4.56
CA ASP A 212 -7.75 14.73 3.50
C ASP A 212 -8.80 15.36 2.57
N TYR A 213 -8.65 15.19 1.27
CA TYR A 213 -9.46 15.85 0.24
C TYR A 213 -10.05 14.85 -0.75
N ALA A 214 -11.25 15.11 -1.25
CA ALA A 214 -11.85 14.37 -2.35
C ALA A 214 -11.18 14.71 -3.70
N PRO A 215 -11.42 13.93 -4.77
CA PRO A 215 -10.86 14.20 -6.09
C PRO A 215 -11.32 15.51 -6.75
N ASP A 216 -12.35 16.19 -6.24
CA ASP A 216 -12.79 17.51 -6.67
C ASP A 216 -12.16 18.66 -5.86
N GLY A 217 -11.33 18.33 -4.86
CA GLY A 217 -10.69 19.27 -3.94
C GLY A 217 -11.51 19.62 -2.71
N SER A 218 -12.72 19.07 -2.56
CA SER A 218 -13.52 19.27 -1.34
C SER A 218 -12.87 18.59 -0.13
N LEU A 219 -12.99 19.23 1.03
CA LEU A 219 -12.37 18.76 2.27
C LEU A 219 -13.15 17.58 2.84
N ARG A 220 -12.50 16.41 2.97
CA ARG A 220 -13.10 15.18 3.50
C ARG A 220 -12.81 14.95 4.97
N ALA A 221 -11.61 15.31 5.44
CA ALA A 221 -11.27 15.15 6.83
C ALA A 221 -10.23 16.17 7.28
N ARG A 222 -10.29 16.52 8.55
CA ARG A 222 -9.27 17.34 9.21
C ARG A 222 -9.10 16.89 10.64
N THR A 223 -7.85 16.73 11.06
CA THR A 223 -7.47 16.42 12.44
C THR A 223 -6.19 17.17 12.78
N VAL A 224 -6.06 17.72 13.99
CA VAL A 224 -4.80 18.31 14.47
C VAL A 224 -4.08 17.27 15.33
N PHE A 225 -2.78 17.12 15.14
CA PHE A 225 -1.92 16.24 15.93
C PHE A 225 -0.91 17.05 16.75
N VAL A 226 -0.72 16.68 18.01
CA VAL A 226 0.34 17.19 18.88
C VAL A 226 1.09 15.99 19.44
N HIS A 227 2.40 15.91 19.18
CA HIS A 227 3.26 14.80 19.62
C HIS A 227 2.77 13.42 19.18
N GLY A 228 2.12 13.34 18.02
CA GLY A 228 1.55 12.12 17.45
C GLY A 228 0.15 11.75 17.95
N GLN A 229 -0.45 12.52 18.87
CA GLN A 229 -1.81 12.31 19.36
C GLN A 229 -2.77 13.33 18.76
N PRO A 230 -4.02 12.95 18.43
CA PRO A 230 -5.02 13.92 17.97
C PRO A 230 -5.40 14.88 19.11
N GLU A 231 -5.60 16.15 18.76
CA GLU A 231 -5.91 17.24 19.68
C GLU A 231 -6.97 18.16 19.07
N GLY A 232 -7.92 18.62 19.88
CA GLY A 232 -8.98 19.52 19.45
C GLY A 232 -10.02 18.88 18.52
N TRP A 233 -10.77 19.72 17.82
CA TRP A 233 -11.85 19.27 16.94
C TRP A 233 -11.31 18.63 15.65
N SER A 234 -11.76 17.41 15.41
CA SER A 234 -11.60 16.63 14.20
C SER A 234 -12.95 16.44 13.53
N PHE A 235 -12.95 16.27 12.21
CA PHE A 235 -14.14 15.83 11.49
C PHE A 235 -13.77 14.95 10.29
N GLU A 236 -14.74 14.16 9.86
CA GLU A 236 -14.70 13.37 8.64
C GLU A 236 -16.04 13.47 7.90
N SER A 237 -16.00 13.27 6.59
CA SER A 237 -17.16 13.30 5.70
C SER A 237 -17.39 11.96 5.00
N HIS A 238 -18.65 11.65 4.74
CA HIS A 238 -19.10 10.60 3.84
C HIS A 238 -18.62 10.87 2.40
N ASP A 239 -18.69 9.85 1.55
CA ASP A 239 -18.32 9.98 0.12
C ASP A 239 -19.19 11.00 -0.64
N ASN A 240 -20.40 11.29 -0.15
CA ASN A 240 -21.28 12.31 -0.71
C ASN A 240 -20.97 13.74 -0.23
N GLY A 241 -19.90 13.93 0.55
CA GLY A 241 -19.45 15.22 1.07
C GLY A 241 -20.13 15.69 2.35
N GLN A 242 -21.17 15.01 2.83
CA GLN A 242 -21.80 15.34 4.11
C GLN A 242 -20.92 14.88 5.27
N VAL A 243 -20.87 15.64 6.37
CA VAL A 243 -20.10 15.25 7.56
C VAL A 243 -20.64 13.94 8.12
N SER A 244 -19.76 12.95 8.28
CA SER A 244 -20.08 11.66 8.88
C SER A 244 -19.88 11.67 10.38
N GLN A 245 -18.84 12.38 10.84
CA GLN A 245 -18.54 12.52 12.26
C GLN A 245 -17.77 13.78 12.60
N LYS A 246 -17.95 14.24 13.85
CA LYS A 246 -17.13 15.25 14.51
C LYS A 246 -16.70 14.71 15.85
N VAL A 247 -15.42 14.87 16.15
CA VAL A 247 -14.80 14.33 17.36
C VAL A 247 -13.97 15.40 18.02
N LEU A 248 -14.14 15.61 19.31
CA LEU A 248 -13.24 16.45 20.10
C LEU A 248 -12.21 15.56 20.79
N TYR A 249 -10.93 15.81 20.55
CA TYR A 249 -9.84 15.11 21.20
C TYR A 249 -9.11 15.98 22.23
N HIS A 250 -8.56 15.33 23.26
CA HIS A 250 -7.58 15.92 24.15
C HIS A 250 -6.57 14.84 24.55
N HIS A 251 -5.27 15.05 24.25
CA HIS A 251 -4.21 14.06 24.47
C HIS A 251 -4.52 12.67 23.90
N GLY A 252 -5.21 12.64 22.74
CA GLY A 252 -5.63 11.42 22.08
C GLY A 252 -6.93 10.79 22.59
N GLU A 253 -7.48 11.27 23.71
CA GLU A 253 -8.75 10.79 24.25
C GLU A 253 -9.95 11.52 23.63
N VAL A 254 -11.06 10.80 23.43
CA VAL A 254 -12.28 11.39 22.87
C VAL A 254 -13.11 12.03 23.98
N LEU A 255 -13.28 13.35 23.91
CA LEU A 255 -14.13 14.12 24.81
C LEU A 255 -15.54 14.36 24.25
N SER A 256 -15.72 14.34 22.93
CA SER A 256 -17.06 14.47 22.35
C SER A 256 -17.11 13.75 21.02
N MET A 257 -18.29 13.18 20.71
CA MET A 257 -18.57 12.54 19.44
C MET A 257 -19.95 12.97 18.98
N GLN A 258 -20.04 13.31 17.70
CA GLN A 258 -21.29 13.50 16.99
C GLN A 258 -21.19 12.73 15.68
N LYS A 259 -22.18 11.90 15.36
CA LYS A 259 -22.21 11.07 14.16
C LYS A 259 -23.50 11.30 13.38
N TRP A 260 -23.38 11.30 12.05
CA TRP A 260 -24.50 11.43 11.13
C TRP A 260 -24.48 10.31 10.09
N ALA A 261 -25.67 9.90 9.65
CA ALA A 261 -25.86 8.99 8.54
C ALA A 261 -25.58 9.71 7.19
N PRO A 262 -25.44 8.98 6.06
CA PRO A 262 -25.19 9.58 4.76
C PRO A 262 -26.28 10.54 4.28
N ASP A 263 -27.51 10.43 4.79
CA ASP A 263 -28.61 11.36 4.50
C ASP A 263 -28.63 12.61 5.41
N GLY A 264 -27.62 12.74 6.28
CA GLY A 264 -27.42 13.89 7.16
C GLY A 264 -28.18 13.79 8.48
N LYS A 265 -28.94 12.72 8.72
CA LYS A 265 -29.64 12.53 10.00
C LYS A 265 -28.63 12.21 11.11
N PRO A 266 -28.81 12.78 12.31
CA PRO A 266 -27.97 12.43 13.45
C PRO A 266 -28.18 10.97 13.83
N VAL A 267 -27.14 10.35 14.39
CA VAL A 267 -27.15 8.96 14.86
C VAL A 267 -26.90 8.93 16.36
N ILE A 268 -25.86 9.64 16.81
CA ILE A 268 -25.51 9.75 18.22
C ILE A 268 -24.74 11.05 18.48
N ALA A 269 -24.91 11.61 19.68
CA ALA A 269 -24.17 12.75 20.17
C ALA A 269 -23.93 12.57 21.67
N TRP A 270 -22.69 12.78 22.11
CA TRP A 270 -22.32 12.78 23.52
C TRP A 270 -21.09 13.64 23.77
N GLN A 271 -20.88 13.96 25.05
CA GLN A 271 -19.76 14.76 25.54
C GLN A 271 -19.32 14.24 26.92
N ARG A 272 -18.03 14.40 27.19
CA ARG A 272 -17.34 14.14 28.45
C ARG A 272 -16.38 15.27 28.79
N ASP A 273 -16.05 15.41 30.07
CA ASP A 273 -14.94 16.25 30.52
C ASP A 273 -13.60 15.50 30.44
N VAL A 274 -12.51 16.20 30.80
CA VAL A 274 -11.14 15.66 30.78
C VAL A 274 -10.90 14.56 31.82
N GLN A 275 -11.82 14.35 32.76
CA GLN A 275 -11.81 13.21 33.69
C GLN A 275 -12.60 12.02 33.15
N GLY A 276 -13.15 12.12 31.94
CA GLY A 276 -13.94 11.09 31.29
C GLY A 276 -15.39 11.03 31.77
N ARG A 277 -15.88 12.00 32.54
CA ARG A 277 -17.24 12.02 33.07
C ARG A 277 -18.19 12.64 32.06
N GLU A 278 -19.33 12.03 31.82
CA GLU A 278 -20.37 12.53 30.91
C GLU A 278 -20.86 13.93 31.33
N GLN A 279 -21.06 14.80 30.36
CA GLN A 279 -21.58 16.16 30.55
C GLN A 279 -22.61 16.48 29.46
N GLY A 280 -23.75 17.03 29.87
CA GLY A 280 -24.86 17.33 28.98
C GLY A 280 -25.61 16.07 28.55
N ASP A 281 -26.28 16.14 27.40
CA ASP A 281 -27.13 15.05 26.93
C ASP A 281 -26.33 14.02 26.13
N VAL A 282 -26.50 12.74 26.48
CA VAL A 282 -26.29 11.64 25.54
C VAL A 282 -27.59 11.47 24.75
N THR A 283 -27.53 11.70 23.44
CA THR A 283 -28.69 11.59 22.56
C THR A 283 -28.45 10.56 21.47
N GLU A 284 -29.42 9.70 21.25
CA GLU A 284 -29.45 8.74 20.14
C GLU A 284 -30.68 9.00 19.27
N TRP A 285 -30.57 8.67 17.99
CA TRP A 285 -31.64 8.83 17.01
C TRP A 285 -31.87 7.55 16.22
N TYR A 286 -33.12 7.32 15.83
CA TYR A 286 -33.48 6.30 14.86
C TYR A 286 -33.05 6.71 13.44
N GLU A 287 -32.98 5.75 12.52
CA GLU A 287 -32.64 5.99 11.10
C GLU A 287 -33.58 6.96 10.38
N ASN A 288 -34.81 7.14 10.88
CA ASN A 288 -35.75 8.11 10.34
C ASN A 288 -35.54 9.54 10.88
N GLY A 289 -34.59 9.74 11.81
CA GLY A 289 -34.22 11.03 12.39
C GLY A 289 -35.02 11.40 13.66
N VAL A 290 -35.93 10.55 14.11
CA VAL A 290 -36.62 10.71 15.38
C VAL A 290 -35.65 10.41 16.52
N ARG A 291 -35.67 11.23 17.59
CA ARG A 291 -34.89 10.95 18.81
C ARG A 291 -35.32 9.61 19.40
N ALA A 292 -34.39 8.70 19.61
CA ALA A 292 -34.64 7.43 20.27
C ALA A 292 -34.54 7.59 21.79
N SER A 293 -33.49 8.28 22.26
CA SER A 293 -33.25 8.51 23.68
C SER A 293 -32.52 9.85 23.91
N VAL A 294 -32.78 10.45 25.06
CA VAL A 294 -32.05 11.59 25.62
C VAL A 294 -31.80 11.29 27.08
N ILE A 295 -30.53 11.24 27.48
CA ILE A 295 -30.10 10.98 28.85
C ILE A 295 -29.23 12.16 29.31
N PRO A 296 -29.73 13.02 30.21
CA PRO A 296 -28.97 14.18 30.68
C PRO A 296 -28.00 13.78 31.79
N PHE A 297 -26.75 14.23 31.66
CA PHE A 297 -25.67 14.01 32.62
C PHE A 297 -25.07 15.33 33.12
N VAL A 298 -24.70 15.33 34.40
CA VAL A 298 -23.88 16.37 35.03
C VAL A 298 -22.81 15.64 35.85
N ASP A 299 -21.53 15.94 35.60
CA ASP A 299 -20.40 15.33 36.32
C ASP A 299 -20.41 13.79 36.34
N GLY A 300 -20.84 13.18 35.23
CA GLY A 300 -20.92 11.73 35.05
C GLY A 300 -22.14 11.06 35.68
N GLN A 301 -23.02 11.83 36.33
CA GLN A 301 -24.24 11.31 36.95
C GLN A 301 -25.47 11.76 36.18
N ARG A 302 -26.46 10.89 36.04
CA ARG A 302 -27.75 11.26 35.43
C ARG A 302 -28.42 12.33 36.29
N HIS A 303 -28.75 13.46 35.69
CA HIS A 303 -29.36 14.59 36.37
C HIS A 303 -30.27 15.33 35.39
N GLY A 304 -31.59 15.22 35.59
CA GLY A 304 -32.61 15.77 34.69
C GLY A 304 -33.58 14.70 34.18
N LEU A 305 -34.29 15.00 33.09
CA LEU A 305 -35.32 14.12 32.52
C LEU A 305 -34.71 13.19 31.46
N MET A 306 -34.57 11.91 31.81
CA MET A 306 -34.33 10.88 30.79
C MET A 306 -35.62 10.65 30.00
N GLN A 307 -35.51 10.65 28.67
CA GLN A 307 -36.63 10.48 27.76
C GLN A 307 -36.32 9.42 26.71
N ILE A 308 -37.30 8.57 26.40
CA ILE A 308 -37.22 7.55 25.34
C ILE A 308 -38.48 7.67 24.49
N TRP A 309 -38.33 7.57 23.18
CA TRP A 309 -39.44 7.61 22.22
C TRP A 309 -39.47 6.35 21.38
N TYR A 310 -40.63 6.04 20.82
CA TYR A 310 -40.77 5.09 19.72
C TYR A 310 -40.30 5.72 18.40
N SER A 311 -40.06 4.87 17.38
CA SER A 311 -39.62 5.34 16.07
C SER A 311 -40.64 6.22 15.33
N ASP A 312 -41.92 6.22 15.70
CA ASP A 312 -42.92 7.14 15.14
C ASP A 312 -42.91 8.53 15.82
N GLY A 313 -42.04 8.74 16.83
CA GLY A 313 -41.94 9.99 17.59
C GLY A 313 -42.86 10.07 18.79
N SER A 314 -43.71 9.07 19.03
CA SER A 314 -44.51 9.00 20.25
C SER A 314 -43.62 8.71 21.46
N LEU A 315 -43.87 9.42 22.56
CA LEU A 315 -43.09 9.30 23.79
C LEU A 315 -43.36 7.94 24.45
N GLN A 316 -42.31 7.17 24.71
CA GLN A 316 -42.40 5.85 25.33
C GLN A 316 -42.23 5.94 26.84
N GLN A 317 -41.26 6.73 27.31
CA GLN A 317 -40.87 6.76 28.72
C GLN A 317 -40.24 8.08 29.12
N ILE A 318 -40.57 8.56 30.32
CA ILE A 318 -39.84 9.63 31.00
C ILE A 318 -39.46 9.16 32.40
N VAL A 319 -38.20 9.39 32.79
CA VAL A 319 -37.69 9.14 34.15
C VAL A 319 -36.92 10.37 34.61
N PRO A 320 -37.38 11.09 35.65
CA PRO A 320 -36.58 12.15 36.24
C PRO A 320 -35.50 11.55 37.15
N TYR A 321 -34.28 12.03 37.01
CA TYR A 321 -33.11 11.66 37.78
C TYR A 321 -32.52 12.87 38.50
N GLU A 322 -32.01 12.63 39.70
CA GLU A 322 -31.18 13.56 40.47
C GLU A 322 -29.99 12.76 41.01
N HIS A 323 -28.77 13.08 40.58
CA HIS A 323 -27.53 12.41 41.00
C HIS A 323 -27.60 10.87 40.89
N ASP A 324 -27.93 10.38 39.69
CA ASP A 324 -28.16 8.96 39.33
C ASP A 324 -29.34 8.25 39.98
N GLN A 325 -30.04 8.90 40.90
CA GLN A 325 -31.21 8.35 41.58
C GLN A 325 -32.47 8.82 40.90
N LYS A 326 -33.45 7.92 40.74
CA LYS A 326 -34.78 8.33 40.26
C LYS A 326 -35.43 9.22 41.31
N GLN A 327 -35.94 10.36 40.87
CA GLN A 327 -36.58 11.35 41.73
C GLN A 327 -37.85 11.86 41.04
N GLY A 328 -38.99 11.89 41.71
CA GLY A 328 -40.25 12.29 41.10
C GLY A 328 -40.94 11.16 40.32
N VAL A 329 -41.79 11.50 39.34
CA VAL A 329 -42.71 10.51 38.72
C VAL A 329 -42.20 10.00 37.38
N GLU A 330 -41.80 8.73 37.35
CA GLU A 330 -41.57 7.97 36.12
C GLU A 330 -42.91 7.66 35.44
N ARG A 331 -42.97 7.83 34.13
CA ARG A 331 -44.16 7.52 33.32
C ARG A 331 -43.79 6.72 32.08
N ARG A 332 -44.67 5.81 31.68
CA ARG A 332 -44.58 5.07 30.41
C ARG A 332 -45.89 5.10 29.67
N TRP A 333 -45.80 5.12 28.35
CA TRP A 333 -46.93 5.10 27.43
C TRP A 333 -46.71 4.01 26.39
N ASP A 334 -47.81 3.45 25.88
CA ASP A 334 -47.78 2.64 24.66
C ASP A 334 -47.77 3.53 23.40
N LYS A 335 -47.64 2.92 22.22
CA LYS A 335 -47.64 3.63 20.93
C LYS A 335 -48.90 4.43 20.62
N SER A 336 -50.03 4.14 21.29
CA SER A 336 -51.26 4.91 21.12
C SER A 336 -51.29 6.19 21.96
N GLY A 337 -50.26 6.40 22.80
CA GLY A 337 -50.19 7.48 23.77
C GLY A 337 -50.97 7.19 25.06
N LYS A 338 -51.49 5.97 25.25
CA LYS A 338 -52.14 5.58 26.50
C LYS A 338 -51.07 5.31 27.56
N GLN A 339 -51.18 6.00 28.70
CA GLN A 339 -50.27 5.77 29.82
C GLN A 339 -50.47 4.35 30.36
N THR A 340 -49.41 3.57 30.38
CA THR A 340 -49.38 2.18 30.87
C THR A 340 -48.80 2.07 32.27
N MET A 341 -48.04 3.08 32.71
CA MET A 341 -47.40 3.08 34.02
C MET A 341 -47.17 4.51 34.53
N ALA A 342 -47.35 4.71 35.83
CA ALA A 342 -46.81 5.83 36.59
C ALA A 342 -46.30 5.33 37.94
N GLN A 343 -45.08 5.71 38.32
CA GLN A 343 -44.45 5.35 39.60
C GLN A 343 -43.72 6.57 40.15
N ALA A 344 -44.02 6.95 41.40
CA ALA A 344 -43.30 8.00 42.10
C ALA A 344 -42.05 7.42 42.74
N TRP A 345 -40.96 8.17 42.72
CA TRP A 345 -39.66 7.81 43.26
C TRP A 345 -39.17 8.92 44.18
N GLN A 346 -38.54 8.52 45.28
CA GLN A 346 -37.81 9.41 46.17
C GLN A 346 -36.49 8.72 46.53
N ASP A 347 -35.36 9.38 46.25
CA ASP A 347 -34.01 8.87 46.53
C ASP A 347 -33.77 7.46 45.94
N GLY A 348 -34.29 7.25 44.71
CA GLY A 348 -34.19 5.99 43.99
C GLY A 348 -35.12 4.86 44.49
N GLN A 349 -35.93 5.11 45.52
CA GLN A 349 -36.90 4.14 46.06
C GLN A 349 -38.33 4.45 45.57
N PRO A 350 -39.14 3.43 45.23
CA PRO A 350 -40.51 3.64 44.82
C PRO A 350 -41.37 4.06 46.02
N VAL A 351 -42.15 5.13 45.87
CA VAL A 351 -43.09 5.64 46.86
C VAL A 351 -44.52 5.67 46.31
N PRO A 352 -45.57 5.66 47.17
CA PRO A 352 -46.95 5.80 46.70
C PRO A 352 -47.15 7.10 45.88
N LEU A 353 -47.90 7.01 44.78
CA LEU A 353 -48.35 8.19 44.04
C LEU A 353 -49.41 8.89 44.89
N ASN A 354 -49.06 10.00 45.56
CA ASN A 354 -50.07 10.79 46.26
C ASN A 354 -50.93 11.55 45.22
N PRO A 355 -52.28 11.50 45.35
CA PRO A 355 -53.23 12.00 44.35
C PRO A 355 -53.24 13.52 44.18
#